data_AF-A0AAI9LK42-F1
#
_entry.id   AF-A0AAI9LK42-F1
#
_cell.length_a   1.000
_cell.length_b   1.000
_cell.length_c   1.000
_cell.angle_alpha   90.00
_cell.angle_beta   90.00
_cell.angle_gamma   90.00
#
_symmetry.space_group_name_H-M   'P 1'
#
loop_
_entity.id
_entity.type
_entity.pdbx_description
1 polymer ?
#
loop_
_entity_poly.entity_id
_entity_poly.type
_entity_poly.pdbx_seq_one_letter_code
_entity_poly.pdbx_strand_id
1 'polypeptide(L)'
;MEESNKPRWRIIGLLGLGTVAATVIALQTKRYLETPPIPDRARSGRELRIDASDSQRVERGRQLYAQACAACHGAKMEGQPNWRDRLSSGRLPAPPHDASGHTWHHADAILFSLTKNGLVPGVSAPSNYVSNMPAFKSSMSDDDIIAVLAYIKSTWPEKVQTAQREATNEYIGR
;
A
#
# COMPACT_ATOMS: atom_id res chain seq x y z
N MET A 1 -23.61 78.44 -43.81
CA MET A 1 -23.67 78.19 -45.26
C MET A 1 -22.28 77.74 -45.66
N GLU A 2 -22.02 76.44 -45.66
CA GLU A 2 -22.26 75.47 -46.75
C GLU A 2 -20.89 75.16 -47.39
N GLU A 3 -20.27 74.07 -46.92
CA GLU A 3 -20.06 72.81 -47.67
C GLU A 3 -18.83 72.87 -48.59
N SER A 4 -17.78 72.12 -48.24
CA SER A 4 -16.80 71.66 -49.23
C SER A 4 -16.32 70.25 -48.89
N ASN A 5 -17.12 69.33 -49.41
CA ASN A 5 -16.87 67.95 -49.78
C ASN A 5 -15.40 67.65 -50.16
N LYS A 6 -14.74 66.74 -49.42
CA LYS A 6 -13.59 65.97 -49.96
C LYS A 6 -13.75 64.47 -49.66
N PRO A 7 -13.41 63.61 -50.64
CA PRO A 7 -13.84 62.23 -50.70
C PRO A 7 -13.01 61.28 -49.81
N ARG A 8 -13.72 60.22 -49.45
CA ARG A 8 -13.31 59.03 -48.70
C ARG A 8 -12.33 58.21 -49.54
N TRP A 9 -11.30 57.61 -48.92
CA TRP A 9 -10.82 56.24 -49.21
C TRP A 9 -9.99 55.68 -48.03
N ARG A 10 -10.73 54.98 -47.16
CA ARG A 10 -10.44 53.67 -46.53
C ARG A 10 -8.97 53.35 -46.19
N ILE A 11 -8.62 53.54 -44.92
CA ILE A 11 -7.63 52.72 -44.22
C ILE A 11 -8.27 51.34 -44.01
N ILE A 12 -7.80 50.34 -44.76
CA ILE A 12 -7.99 48.91 -44.45
C ILE A 12 -6.80 48.60 -43.52
N GLY A 13 -6.97 48.40 -42.20
CA GLY A 13 -7.49 47.19 -41.56
C GLY A 13 -6.53 46.02 -41.83
N LEU A 14 -5.85 45.36 -40.90
CA LEU A 14 -6.11 45.07 -39.50
C LEU A 14 -4.80 44.61 -38.85
N LEU A 15 -4.52 45.14 -37.67
CA LEU A 15 -3.83 44.42 -36.61
C LEU A 15 -4.56 43.10 -36.36
N GLY A 16 -3.86 41.98 -36.50
CA GLY A 16 -4.48 40.66 -36.36
C GLY A 16 -3.47 39.53 -36.20
N LEU A 17 -2.44 39.72 -35.37
CA LEU A 17 -1.51 38.66 -34.97
C LEU A 17 -1.18 38.84 -33.49
N GLY A 18 -2.09 38.43 -32.62
CA GLY A 18 -1.87 38.59 -31.18
C GLY A 18 -2.83 37.89 -30.22
N THR A 19 -3.74 37.01 -30.68
CA THR A 19 -4.71 36.37 -29.77
C THR A 19 -4.66 34.84 -29.72
N VAL A 20 -3.95 34.17 -30.64
CA VAL A 20 -3.91 32.70 -30.63
C VAL A 20 -2.89 32.14 -29.61
N ALA A 21 -1.85 32.89 -29.26
CA ALA A 21 -0.82 32.39 -28.34
C ALA A 21 -1.29 32.33 -26.86
N ALA A 22 -2.17 33.25 -26.44
CA ALA A 22 -2.59 33.32 -25.03
C ALA A 22 -3.57 32.20 -24.63
N THR A 23 -4.40 31.70 -25.55
CA THR A 23 -5.36 30.63 -25.27
C THR A 23 -4.73 29.24 -25.16
N VAL A 24 -3.65 28.97 -25.92
CA VAL A 24 -2.92 27.68 -25.83
C VAL A 24 -2.21 27.53 -24.48
N ILE A 25 -1.65 28.62 -23.95
CA ILE A 25 -0.95 28.61 -22.64
C ILE A 25 -1.95 28.37 -21.50
N ALA A 26 -3.14 28.98 -21.54
CA ALA A 26 -4.18 28.80 -20.52
C ALA A 26 -4.76 27.37 -20.47
N LEU A 27 -4.76 26.63 -21.58
CA LEU A 27 -5.22 25.23 -21.63
C LEU A 27 -4.16 24.25 -21.09
N GLN A 28 -2.87 24.55 -21.21
CA GLN A 28 -1.81 23.70 -20.65
C GLN A 28 -1.69 23.84 -19.12
N THR A 29 -1.89 25.04 -18.57
CA THR A 29 -1.79 25.27 -17.12
C THR A 29 -2.92 24.61 -16.34
N LYS A 30 -4.14 24.52 -16.89
CA LYS A 30 -5.27 23.86 -16.24
C LYS A 30 -5.02 22.35 -16.00
N ARG A 31 -4.32 21.67 -16.93
CA ARG A 31 -3.91 20.26 -16.77
C ARG A 31 -2.83 20.02 -15.70
N TYR A 32 -2.04 21.04 -15.37
CA TYR A 32 -0.97 20.93 -14.39
C TYR A 32 -1.45 21.14 -12.94
N LEU A 33 -2.60 21.78 -12.76
CA LEU A 33 -3.21 22.05 -11.45
C LEU A 33 -4.09 20.89 -10.95
N GLU A 34 -4.39 19.91 -11.82
CA GLU A 34 -5.03 18.66 -11.45
C GLU A 34 -3.91 17.66 -11.16
N THR A 35 -3.49 17.54 -9.90
CA THR A 35 -2.62 16.43 -9.47
C THR A 35 -3.23 15.13 -9.99
N PRO A 36 -2.53 14.34 -10.82
CA PRO A 36 -3.10 13.12 -11.37
C PRO A 36 -3.54 12.22 -10.20
N PRO A 37 -4.76 11.68 -10.23
CA PRO A 37 -5.21 10.77 -9.17
C PRO A 37 -4.20 9.63 -9.08
N ILE A 38 -3.76 9.32 -7.85
CA ILE A 38 -2.98 8.11 -7.58
C ILE A 38 -3.71 6.95 -8.26
N PRO A 39 -3.05 6.17 -9.15
CA PRO A 39 -3.73 5.13 -9.91
C PRO A 39 -4.47 4.16 -8.97
N ASP A 40 -5.69 3.78 -9.33
CA ASP A 40 -6.61 2.96 -8.49
C ASP A 40 -5.96 1.71 -7.88
N ARG A 41 -4.96 1.12 -8.57
CA ARG A 41 -4.21 -0.04 -8.07
C ARG A 41 -3.39 0.28 -6.80
N ALA A 42 -2.81 1.48 -6.71
CA ALA A 42 -2.05 1.89 -5.52
C ALA A 42 -2.98 2.24 -4.34
N ARG A 43 -4.20 2.75 -4.62
CA ARG A 43 -5.25 2.90 -3.60
C ARG A 43 -5.75 1.55 -3.10
N SER A 44 -6.04 0.62 -4.03
CA SER A 44 -6.51 -0.73 -3.72
C SER A 44 -5.54 -1.51 -2.82
N GLY A 45 -4.23 -1.42 -3.04
CA GLY A 45 -3.24 -2.09 -2.19
C GLY A 45 -3.16 -1.49 -0.77
N ARG A 46 -3.36 -0.18 -0.63
CA ARG A 46 -3.35 0.52 0.66
C ARG A 46 -4.62 0.27 1.47
N GLU A 47 -5.75 0.12 0.78
CA GLU A 47 -7.08 -0.09 1.38
C GLU A 47 -7.42 -1.55 1.67
N LEU A 48 -6.44 -2.45 1.54
CA LEU A 48 -6.60 -3.88 1.81
C LEU A 48 -7.18 -4.12 3.20
N ARG A 49 -8.26 -4.89 3.25
CA ARG A 49 -8.86 -5.44 4.48
C ARG A 49 -8.98 -6.95 4.33
N ILE A 50 -8.41 -7.67 5.28
CA ILE A 50 -8.38 -9.13 5.29
C ILE A 50 -9.48 -9.62 6.23
N ASP A 51 -10.51 -10.25 5.66
CA ASP A 51 -11.61 -10.84 6.41
C ASP A 51 -11.20 -12.22 6.98
N ALA A 52 -11.19 -12.32 8.30
CA ALA A 52 -10.86 -13.52 9.06
C ALA A 52 -12.09 -14.39 9.41
N SER A 53 -13.30 -13.98 8.99
CA SER A 53 -14.53 -14.74 9.19
C SER A 53 -14.89 -15.65 8.01
N ASP A 54 -14.23 -15.46 6.86
CA ASP A 54 -14.33 -16.35 5.69
C ASP A 54 -13.68 -17.71 5.98
N SER A 55 -14.50 -18.69 6.37
CA SER A 55 -14.05 -20.04 6.75
C SER A 55 -13.27 -20.77 5.65
N GLN A 56 -13.60 -20.58 4.37
CA GLN A 56 -12.90 -21.25 3.27
C GLN A 56 -11.50 -20.66 3.09
N ARG A 57 -11.40 -19.33 3.14
CA ARG A 57 -10.11 -18.63 3.09
C ARG A 57 -9.23 -18.98 4.29
N VAL A 58 -9.81 -19.03 5.48
CA VAL A 58 -9.09 -19.42 6.72
C VAL A 58 -8.56 -20.84 6.62
N GLU A 59 -9.35 -21.80 6.13
CA GLU A 59 -8.88 -23.18 5.97
C GLU A 59 -7.76 -23.30 4.92
N ARG A 60 -7.87 -22.59 3.79
CA ARG A 60 -6.78 -22.49 2.81
C ARG A 60 -5.51 -21.91 3.44
N GLY A 61 -5.65 -20.84 4.20
CA GLY A 61 -4.57 -20.18 4.92
C GLY A 61 -3.88 -21.11 5.93
N ARG A 62 -4.66 -21.92 6.65
CA ARG A 62 -4.14 -22.91 7.60
C ARG A 62 -3.21 -23.92 6.94
N GLN A 63 -3.61 -24.45 5.78
CA GLN A 63 -2.80 -25.42 5.03
C GLN A 63 -1.50 -24.79 4.53
N LEU A 64 -1.56 -23.58 3.99
CA LEU A 64 -0.40 -22.84 3.53
C LEU A 64 0.55 -22.46 4.68
N TYR A 65 0.00 -22.03 5.82
CA TYR A 65 0.78 -21.70 7.01
C TYR A 65 1.59 -22.91 7.48
N ALA A 66 0.96 -24.10 7.54
CA ALA A 66 1.65 -25.33 7.92
C ALA A 66 2.81 -25.68 6.96
N GLN A 67 2.66 -25.39 5.67
CA GLN A 67 3.66 -25.71 4.64
C GLN A 67 4.83 -24.71 4.60
N ALA A 68 4.57 -23.43 4.86
CA ALA A 68 5.51 -22.35 4.55
C ALA A 68 5.95 -21.50 5.76
N CYS A 69 5.17 -21.47 6.83
CA CYS A 69 5.38 -20.54 7.95
C CYS A 69 5.76 -21.27 9.23
N ALA A 70 5.11 -22.41 9.50
CA ALA A 70 5.22 -23.15 10.76
C ALA A 70 6.64 -23.63 11.08
N ALA A 71 7.49 -23.87 10.08
CA ALA A 71 8.87 -24.29 10.27
C ALA A 71 9.70 -23.28 11.09
N CYS A 72 9.34 -21.99 11.02
CA CYS A 72 10.01 -20.92 11.77
C CYS A 72 9.10 -20.34 12.85
N HIS A 73 7.83 -20.08 12.52
CA HIS A 73 6.89 -19.42 13.44
C HIS A 73 6.16 -20.40 14.38
N GLY A 74 6.45 -21.70 14.31
CA GLY A 74 5.86 -22.72 15.15
C GLY A 74 4.50 -23.21 14.63
N ALA A 75 4.18 -24.48 14.91
CA ALA A 75 2.91 -25.07 14.46
C ALA A 75 1.69 -24.47 15.19
N LYS A 76 1.90 -23.88 16.38
CA LYS A 76 0.89 -23.17 17.16
C LYS A 76 1.08 -21.66 17.13
N MET A 77 1.91 -21.14 16.20
CA MET A 77 2.24 -19.73 16.08
C MET A 77 3.04 -19.15 17.26
N GLU A 78 3.69 -20.00 18.04
CA GLU A 78 4.43 -19.63 19.26
C GLU A 78 5.78 -18.94 18.98
N GLY A 79 6.24 -18.96 17.73
CA GLY A 79 7.53 -18.41 17.33
C GLY A 79 8.72 -19.18 17.89
N GLN A 80 9.90 -18.59 17.76
CA GLN A 80 11.12 -19.11 18.36
C GLN A 80 11.31 -18.54 19.77
N PRO A 81 11.95 -19.29 20.70
CA PRO A 81 12.30 -18.78 22.02
C PRO A 81 13.15 -17.51 21.92
N ASN A 82 12.99 -16.60 22.90
CA ASN A 82 13.75 -15.35 22.98
C ASN A 82 13.72 -14.53 21.69
N TRP A 83 12.59 -14.50 20.97
CA TRP A 83 12.46 -13.85 19.66
C TRP A 83 12.77 -12.35 19.63
N ARG A 84 12.84 -11.71 20.81
CA ARG A 84 13.24 -10.30 20.96
C ARG A 84 14.75 -10.11 21.09
N ASP A 85 15.50 -11.17 21.36
CA ASP A 85 16.94 -11.15 21.51
C ASP A 85 17.62 -11.57 20.21
N ARG A 86 18.69 -10.87 19.83
CA ARG A 86 19.44 -11.20 18.61
C ARG A 86 20.20 -12.51 18.81
N LEU A 87 20.16 -13.36 17.79
CA LEU A 87 21.02 -14.54 17.68
C LEU A 87 22.49 -14.10 17.53
N SER A 88 23.42 -15.04 17.67
CA SER A 88 24.85 -14.83 17.39
C SER A 88 25.13 -14.34 15.95
N SER A 89 24.20 -14.60 15.03
CA SER A 89 24.24 -14.07 13.66
C SER A 89 23.83 -12.60 13.53
N GLY A 90 23.42 -11.95 14.63
CA GLY A 90 22.90 -10.59 14.67
C GLY A 90 21.43 -10.45 14.23
N ARG A 91 20.81 -11.52 13.72
CA ARG A 91 19.41 -11.52 13.27
C ARG A 91 18.44 -11.84 14.41
N LEU A 92 17.18 -11.42 14.27
CA LEU A 92 16.12 -11.79 15.19
C LEU A 92 15.54 -13.17 14.84
N PRO A 93 15.20 -14.00 15.84
CA PRO A 93 14.41 -15.21 15.65
C PRO A 93 13.00 -14.88 15.11
N ALA A 94 12.31 -15.89 14.61
CA ALA A 94 10.94 -15.73 14.13
C ALA A 94 9.99 -15.37 15.30
N PRO A 95 9.26 -14.24 15.24
CA PRO A 95 8.33 -13.86 16.30
C PRO A 95 7.08 -14.77 16.32
N PRO A 96 6.40 -14.88 17.46
CA PRO A 96 5.08 -15.49 17.52
C PRO A 96 4.10 -14.70 16.65
N HIS A 97 3.21 -15.44 16.01
CA HIS A 97 2.05 -14.90 15.30
C HIS A 97 0.77 -15.03 16.12
N ASP A 98 0.80 -15.67 17.30
CA ASP A 98 -0.31 -15.63 18.25
C ASP A 98 -0.42 -14.28 19.00
N ALA A 99 -1.30 -14.23 20.00
CA ALA A 99 -1.55 -13.01 20.78
C ALA A 99 -0.35 -12.54 21.64
N SER A 100 0.67 -13.38 21.87
CA SER A 100 1.90 -13.01 22.62
C SER A 100 2.91 -12.24 21.77
N GLY A 101 2.74 -12.29 20.45
CA GLY A 101 3.55 -11.57 19.46
C GLY A 101 3.12 -10.12 19.28
N HIS A 102 3.58 -9.52 18.18
CA HIS A 102 3.30 -8.13 17.83
C HIS A 102 2.71 -7.95 16.42
N THR A 103 2.47 -9.05 15.71
CA THR A 103 1.96 -9.02 14.33
C THR A 103 0.65 -8.24 14.21
N TRP A 104 -0.23 -8.37 15.20
CA TRP A 104 -1.54 -7.71 15.24
C TRP A 104 -1.47 -6.18 15.39
N HIS A 105 -0.31 -5.60 15.70
CA HIS A 105 -0.15 -4.13 15.72
C HIS A 105 -0.05 -3.51 14.32
N HIS A 106 0.06 -4.32 13.27
CA HIS A 106 0.27 -3.84 11.90
C HIS A 106 -1.01 -3.94 11.07
N ALA A 107 -1.23 -2.93 10.24
CA ALA A 107 -2.33 -2.89 9.28
C ALA A 107 -2.22 -4.02 8.25
N ASP A 108 -3.37 -4.47 7.72
CA ASP A 108 -3.45 -5.54 6.72
C ASP A 108 -2.54 -5.31 5.50
N ALA A 109 -2.53 -4.09 4.94
CA ALA A 109 -1.66 -3.73 3.82
C ALA A 109 -0.16 -3.86 4.14
N ILE A 110 0.23 -3.55 5.38
CA ILE A 110 1.61 -3.70 5.85
C ILE A 110 1.95 -5.18 6.00
N LEU A 111 1.10 -5.97 6.65
CA LEU A 111 1.30 -7.41 6.82
C LEU A 111 1.42 -8.14 5.47
N PHE A 112 0.54 -7.79 4.53
CA PHE A 112 0.60 -8.29 3.16
C PHE A 112 1.91 -7.92 2.47
N SER A 113 2.32 -6.64 2.54
CA SER A 113 3.56 -6.18 1.91
C SER A 113 4.81 -6.84 2.51
N LEU A 114 4.89 -6.98 3.84
CA LEU A 114 5.99 -7.65 4.54
C LEU A 114 6.09 -9.12 4.13
N THR A 115 4.96 -9.81 3.98
CA THR A 115 4.94 -11.22 3.56
C THR A 115 5.32 -11.36 2.09
N LYS A 116 4.74 -10.54 1.21
CA LYS A 116 4.99 -10.58 -0.23
C LYS A 116 6.43 -10.20 -0.58
N ASN A 117 6.91 -9.08 -0.03
CA ASN A 117 8.17 -8.46 -0.44
C ASN A 117 9.34 -8.73 0.51
N GLY A 118 9.07 -9.31 1.69
CA GLY A 118 10.06 -9.42 2.76
C GLY A 118 10.29 -8.10 3.50
N LEU A 119 11.17 -8.15 4.49
CA LEU A 119 11.65 -6.95 5.21
C LEU A 119 12.76 -6.29 4.39
N VAL A 120 12.41 -5.22 3.67
CA VAL A 120 13.30 -4.49 2.77
C VAL A 120 13.99 -3.37 3.54
N PRO A 121 15.34 -3.39 3.64
CA PRO A 121 16.08 -2.36 4.38
C PRO A 121 15.86 -0.97 3.80
N GLY A 122 15.58 0.01 4.67
CA GLY A 122 15.29 1.39 4.29
C GLY A 122 13.86 1.63 3.77
N VAL A 123 13.04 0.59 3.63
CA VAL A 123 11.65 0.70 3.17
C VAL A 123 10.68 0.18 4.23
N SER A 124 10.79 -1.10 4.60
CA SER A 124 9.93 -1.75 5.60
C SER A 124 10.69 -2.21 6.85
N ALA A 125 12.00 -1.97 6.90
CA ALA A 125 12.86 -2.22 8.04
C ALA A 125 14.01 -1.19 8.11
N PRO A 126 14.74 -1.05 9.23
CA PRO A 126 15.94 -0.22 9.31
C PRO A 126 16.97 -0.55 8.21
N SER A 127 17.76 0.43 7.77
CA SER A 127 18.63 0.31 6.58
C SER A 127 19.69 -0.80 6.66
N ASN A 128 20.05 -1.27 7.86
CA ASN A 128 20.99 -2.36 8.09
C ASN A 128 20.31 -3.66 8.57
N TYR A 129 18.97 -3.73 8.53
CA TYR A 129 18.24 -4.90 9.00
C TYR A 129 18.40 -6.07 8.03
N VAL A 130 18.64 -7.27 8.55
CA VAL A 130 18.71 -8.49 7.75
C VAL A 130 17.74 -9.51 8.35
N SER A 131 16.77 -9.93 7.55
CA SER A 131 15.76 -10.91 7.97
C SER A 131 16.15 -12.33 7.54
N ASN A 132 15.73 -13.33 8.32
CA ASN A 132 15.69 -14.73 7.90
C ASN A 132 14.37 -15.09 7.19
N MET A 133 13.34 -14.24 7.30
CA MET A 133 12.06 -14.44 6.63
C MET A 133 12.22 -14.12 5.13
N PRO A 134 11.97 -15.09 4.22
CA PRO A 134 12.05 -14.86 2.79
C PRO A 134 10.87 -14.01 2.30
N ALA A 135 11.01 -13.42 1.11
CA ALA A 135 9.91 -12.82 0.39
C ALA A 135 9.11 -13.91 -0.36
N PHE A 136 7.78 -13.82 -0.35
CA PHE A 136 6.91 -14.85 -0.95
C PHE A 136 6.36 -14.48 -2.34
N LYS A 137 6.64 -13.29 -2.87
CA LYS A 137 6.11 -12.81 -4.18
C LYS A 137 6.33 -13.75 -5.36
N SER A 138 7.34 -14.62 -5.32
CA SER A 138 7.66 -15.55 -6.40
C SER A 138 7.16 -16.97 -6.15
N SER A 139 6.71 -17.28 -4.93
CA SER A 139 6.31 -18.63 -4.51
C SER A 139 4.85 -18.72 -4.04
N MET A 140 4.17 -17.60 -3.79
CA MET A 140 2.75 -17.54 -3.42
C MET A 140 2.03 -16.44 -4.19
N SER A 141 0.77 -16.70 -4.53
CA SER A 141 -0.14 -15.69 -5.08
C SER A 141 -0.57 -14.69 -4.01
N ASP A 142 -1.11 -13.55 -4.44
CA ASP A 142 -1.65 -12.54 -3.52
C ASP A 142 -2.80 -13.10 -2.67
N ASP A 143 -3.68 -13.89 -3.29
CA ASP A 143 -4.80 -14.55 -2.60
C ASP A 143 -4.32 -15.57 -1.56
N ASP A 144 -3.25 -16.32 -1.85
CA ASP A 144 -2.66 -17.26 -0.90
C ASP A 144 -2.00 -16.54 0.29
N ILE A 145 -1.33 -15.40 0.06
CA ILE A 145 -0.80 -14.56 1.14
C ILE A 145 -1.93 -14.01 2.00
N ILE A 146 -3.00 -13.50 1.36
CA ILE A 146 -4.20 -13.01 2.07
C ILE A 146 -4.84 -14.15 2.88
N ALA A 147 -4.89 -15.37 2.34
CA ALA A 147 -5.41 -16.53 3.04
C ALA A 147 -4.59 -16.87 4.29
N VAL A 148 -3.26 -16.92 4.19
CA VAL A 148 -2.38 -17.14 5.36
C VAL A 148 -2.60 -16.10 6.44
N LEU A 149 -2.68 -14.82 6.05
CA LEU A 149 -2.92 -13.73 6.98
C LEU A 149 -4.33 -13.81 7.60
N ALA A 150 -5.36 -14.18 6.83
CA ALA A 150 -6.70 -14.41 7.37
C ALA A 150 -6.70 -15.52 8.43
N TYR A 151 -5.97 -16.62 8.19
CA TYR A 151 -5.81 -17.68 9.17
C TYR A 151 -5.14 -17.19 10.45
N ILE A 152 -4.00 -16.50 10.36
CA ILE A 152 -3.32 -15.93 11.53
C ILE A 152 -4.28 -15.03 12.32
N LYS A 153 -4.98 -14.12 11.65
CA LYS A 153 -5.97 -13.22 12.26
C LYS A 153 -7.09 -13.98 12.99
N SER A 154 -7.57 -15.07 12.40
CA SER A 154 -8.66 -15.88 12.96
C SER A 154 -8.32 -16.55 14.29
N THR A 155 -7.03 -16.77 14.58
CA THR A 155 -6.59 -17.39 15.84
C THR A 155 -6.54 -16.44 17.02
N TRP A 156 -6.61 -15.14 16.78
CA TRP A 156 -6.49 -14.15 17.85
C TRP A 156 -7.80 -14.03 18.66
N PRO A 157 -7.70 -13.73 19.97
CA PRO A 157 -8.86 -13.34 20.76
C PRO A 157 -9.56 -12.12 20.14
N GLU A 158 -10.87 -12.00 20.34
CA GLU A 158 -11.69 -10.93 19.74
C GLU A 158 -11.11 -9.53 19.99
N LYS A 159 -10.64 -9.25 21.21
CA LYS A 159 -10.00 -7.97 21.56
C LYS A 159 -8.79 -7.65 20.68
N VAL A 160 -7.97 -8.64 20.36
CA VAL A 160 -6.78 -8.49 19.51
C VAL A 160 -7.18 -8.31 18.05
N GLN A 161 -8.20 -9.04 17.57
CA GLN A 161 -8.75 -8.81 16.23
C GLN A 161 -9.31 -7.38 16.09
N THR A 162 -9.99 -6.86 17.12
CA THR A 162 -10.49 -5.48 17.15
C THR A 162 -9.35 -4.47 17.06
N ALA A 163 -8.33 -4.62 17.90
CA ALA A 163 -7.15 -3.73 17.85
C ALA A 163 -6.45 -3.76 16.48
N GLN A 164 -6.36 -4.93 15.84
CA GLN A 164 -5.76 -5.02 14.51
C GLN A 164 -6.63 -4.36 13.42
N ARG A 165 -7.96 -4.47 13.51
CA ARG A 165 -8.87 -3.74 12.62
C ARG A 165 -8.72 -2.22 12.79
N GLU A 166 -8.53 -1.74 14.02
CA GLU A 166 -8.26 -0.32 14.31
C GLU A 166 -6.95 0.14 13.67
N ALA A 167 -5.85 -0.62 13.83
CA ALA A 167 -4.58 -0.34 13.18
C ALA A 167 -4.70 -0.28 11.65
N THR A 168 -5.51 -1.17 11.07
CA THR A 168 -5.82 -1.15 9.63
C THR A 168 -6.59 0.10 9.22
N ASN A 169 -7.63 0.48 9.98
CA ASN A 169 -8.42 1.67 9.67
C ASN A 169 -7.61 2.97 9.82
N GLU A 170 -6.76 3.06 10.84
CA GLU A 170 -5.87 4.20 11.03
C GLU A 170 -4.89 4.34 9.85
N TYR A 171 -4.30 3.24 9.40
CA TYR A 171 -3.40 3.25 8.24
C TYR A 171 -4.08 3.70 6.95
N ILE A 172 -5.35 3.31 6.75
CA ILE A 172 -6.14 3.71 5.58
C ILE A 172 -6.56 5.19 5.65
N GLY A 173 -6.74 5.74 6.85
CA GLY A 173 -7.13 7.13 7.07
C GLY A 173 -5.99 8.15 6.96
N ARG A 174 -4.73 7.72 7.03
CA ARG A 174 -3.53 8.55 6.81
C ARG A 174 -3.31 8.84 5.33
#